data_AF-A0AAN7HES3-F1
#
_entry.id   AF-A0AAN7HES3-F1
#
_cell.length_a   1.000
_cell.length_b   1.000
_cell.length_c   1.000
_cell.angle_alpha   90.00
_cell.angle_beta   90.00
_cell.angle_gamma   90.00
#
_symmetry.space_group_name_H-M   'P 1'
#
loop_
_entity.id
_entity.type
_entity.pdbx_description
1 polymer ?
#
loop_
_entity_poly.entity_id
_entity_poly.type
_entity_poly.pdbx_seq_one_letter_code
_entity_poly.pdbx_strand_id
1 'polypeptide(L)'
;MEDNDHLRSLKALTADDAVWEGFNPSAWRAIPPEDKVVKIAESSFATQDQNEAADYASDDSAPMVLNHHKLTKAERAKYGISVDRTRQHLVEDQEIPRNRPLEKLEKVKWKQTGLAMGDVSSEGDVFVAWRLVTSYPDMFVGKVNGSRAAPFFTVKALHQKCDWDLYYIYAPPQMNIDKAVILVPTYQFQHVLDAVNAKLDTQLTIPPGRNEGRFKMTFGFGNTPRPRFLGRSSNGASFRKLVKSTPGPHQDDDISKVAQADLDNFQHLIARTRADRKSRKRSDRNRSKRIASHKAWGQSIKRVQRYLGLRQRVVAAEIADGVDKPAVLDLSEPTSVKPENSVMFLAVDVEAWEQNQNLVTEVGIATLDTTEIQNIAPGNGGQNWFPYIRARHFRVKENSWAVNRRYVHGCPERFSFGRSEFVRQAQIEPILKQLVEGATLTDPVDGMTKQRPVVLVFHEAASDIKYLKLLAYHVEAVRNVLEVVDTRMMHQYLVRSNDSASLASVLNHLSIPYRHLHNAGNDAVYTLQAMVGLAVAKRLKSLEKVAAKATQTHIPYNEFKHGEGEGWTSNEDDDGGDPDDSFRSVFSSENEGAIW
;
A
#
# COMPACT_ATOMS: atom_id res chain seq x y z
N MET A 1 6.91 61.12 -29.12
CA MET A 1 8.39 61.22 -29.22
C MET A 1 9.03 60.14 -28.33
N GLU A 2 8.54 58.89 -28.40
CA GLU A 2 9.01 57.77 -27.57
C GLU A 2 9.15 56.42 -28.33
N ASP A 3 8.73 56.33 -29.61
CA ASP A 3 8.75 55.05 -30.35
C ASP A 3 9.96 54.84 -31.29
N ASN A 4 10.77 55.87 -31.57
CA ASN A 4 11.96 55.72 -32.43
C ASN A 4 13.25 55.38 -31.67
N ASP A 5 13.31 55.64 -30.36
CA ASP A 5 14.46 55.27 -29.53
C ASP A 5 14.36 53.83 -29.03
N HIS A 6 13.14 53.28 -28.90
CA HIS A 6 12.92 51.87 -28.57
C HIS A 6 13.33 50.91 -29.72
N LEU A 7 13.05 51.31 -30.96
CA LEU A 7 13.45 50.56 -32.17
C LEU A 7 14.95 50.63 -32.49
N ARG A 8 15.66 51.67 -32.02
CA ARG A 8 17.14 51.75 -32.08
C ARG A 8 17.81 50.89 -31.01
N SER A 9 17.21 50.77 -29.83
CA SER A 9 17.72 49.89 -28.77
C SER A 9 17.58 48.40 -29.12
N LEU A 10 16.51 48.01 -29.84
CA LEU A 10 16.27 46.64 -30.31
C LEU A 10 17.16 46.19 -31.49
N LYS A 11 17.73 47.13 -32.28
CA LYS A 11 18.70 46.82 -33.34
C LYS A 11 20.16 46.80 -32.88
N ALA A 12 20.44 47.24 -31.66
CA ALA A 12 21.79 47.21 -31.07
C ALA A 12 22.10 45.90 -30.31
N LEU A 13 21.12 44.99 -30.18
CA LEU A 13 21.28 43.70 -29.49
C LEU A 13 21.42 42.49 -30.45
N THR A 14 21.51 42.72 -31.76
CA THR A 14 21.73 41.68 -32.76
C THR A 14 22.81 42.09 -33.75
N ALA A 15 24.07 41.90 -33.36
CA ALA A 15 25.19 41.45 -34.21
C ALA A 15 26.49 41.76 -33.46
N ASP A 16 27.00 40.77 -32.74
CA ASP A 16 28.40 40.39 -32.87
C ASP A 16 28.54 38.93 -32.39
N ASP A 17 29.14 38.15 -33.28
CA ASP A 17 29.52 36.75 -33.24
C ASP A 17 29.54 36.05 -31.87
N ALA A 18 28.47 35.31 -31.57
CA ALA A 18 28.54 34.20 -30.64
C ALA A 18 28.63 32.89 -31.44
N VAL A 19 29.86 32.48 -31.72
CA VAL A 19 30.21 31.08 -32.02
C VAL A 19 29.73 30.24 -30.83
N TRP A 20 28.55 29.64 -30.95
CA TRP A 20 28.08 28.69 -29.95
C TRP A 20 28.61 27.31 -30.31
N GLU A 21 29.67 26.91 -29.62
CA GLU A 21 30.22 25.57 -29.64
C GLU A 21 29.14 24.56 -29.29
N GLY A 22 28.89 23.65 -30.22
CA GLY A 22 27.93 22.57 -30.02
C GLY A 22 28.23 21.76 -28.76
N PHE A 23 27.15 21.18 -28.22
CA PHE A 23 27.14 20.08 -27.26
C PHE A 23 28.47 19.31 -27.21
N ASN A 24 29.19 19.46 -26.11
CA ASN A 24 30.46 18.79 -25.86
C ASN A 24 30.20 17.42 -25.19
N PRO A 25 30.41 16.28 -25.88
CA PRO A 25 30.20 14.94 -25.32
C PRO A 25 31.11 14.64 -24.12
N SER A 26 32.16 15.45 -23.91
CA SER A 26 33.13 15.29 -22.82
C SER A 26 32.57 15.69 -21.45
N ALA A 27 31.53 16.53 -21.40
CA ALA A 27 30.93 16.99 -20.15
C ALA A 27 30.26 15.84 -19.36
N TRP A 28 29.93 14.73 -20.03
CA TRP A 28 29.37 13.54 -19.39
C TRP A 28 30.42 12.57 -18.83
N ARG A 29 31.72 12.81 -19.10
CA ARG A 29 32.85 11.93 -18.72
C ARG A 29 33.62 12.41 -17.49
N ALA A 30 33.23 13.53 -16.87
CA ALA A 30 33.95 14.06 -15.72
C ALA A 30 33.54 13.34 -14.42
N ILE A 31 34.45 12.55 -13.87
CA ILE A 31 34.42 12.08 -12.48
C ILE A 31 34.91 13.24 -11.59
N PRO A 32 34.24 13.59 -10.48
CA PRO A 32 34.76 14.60 -9.56
C PRO A 32 36.04 14.09 -8.86
N PRO A 33 37.04 14.93 -8.61
CA PRO A 33 38.27 14.51 -7.95
C PRO A 33 38.01 14.07 -6.50
N GLU A 34 38.62 12.95 -6.13
CA GLU A 34 38.73 12.48 -4.75
C GLU A 34 39.64 13.41 -3.94
N ASP A 35 39.14 13.94 -2.83
CA ASP A 35 39.90 14.06 -1.58
C ASP A 35 39.02 14.61 -0.43
N LYS A 36 38.71 13.74 0.54
CA LYS A 36 39.13 13.88 1.95
C LYS A 36 38.60 12.73 2.79
N VAL A 37 39.54 11.86 3.13
CA VAL A 37 39.49 10.85 4.18
C VAL A 37 39.04 11.45 5.50
N VAL A 38 37.99 10.89 6.10
CA VAL A 38 37.80 10.88 7.56
C VAL A 38 37.54 9.42 7.98
N LYS A 39 38.55 8.82 8.58
CA LYS A 39 38.50 7.54 9.30
C LYS A 39 37.55 7.67 10.49
N ILE A 40 36.55 6.78 10.63
CA ILE A 40 36.12 6.25 11.94
C ILE A 40 35.64 4.79 11.79
N ALA A 41 36.45 3.91 12.38
CA ALA A 41 36.20 2.66 13.11
C ALA A 41 35.34 1.52 12.52
N GLU A 42 36.01 0.36 12.48
CA GLU A 42 35.53 -1.01 12.45
C GLU A 42 34.47 -1.31 13.53
N SER A 43 33.41 -2.05 13.17
CA SER A 43 32.92 -3.15 14.02
C SER A 43 32.01 -4.12 13.26
N SER A 44 32.44 -5.38 13.25
CA SER A 44 31.69 -6.64 13.31
C SER A 44 30.61 -6.99 12.27
N PHE A 45 30.97 -8.01 11.48
CA PHE A 45 30.11 -9.05 10.91
C PHE A 45 28.93 -9.45 11.80
N ALA A 46 27.72 -9.47 11.22
CA ALA A 46 26.68 -10.42 11.57
C ALA A 46 25.76 -10.64 10.35
N THR A 47 25.60 -11.90 10.00
CA THR A 47 24.73 -12.48 8.97
C THR A 47 23.26 -12.07 9.17
N GLN A 48 22.63 -11.49 8.14
CA GLN A 48 21.17 -11.31 8.11
C GLN A 48 20.54 -12.42 7.29
N ASP A 49 19.82 -13.27 8.04
CA ASP A 49 19.01 -14.36 7.56
C ASP A 49 17.75 -13.88 6.83
N GLN A 50 17.31 -14.71 5.89
CA GLN A 50 16.16 -14.49 5.03
C GLN A 50 14.85 -14.69 5.81
N ASN A 51 14.05 -13.62 5.98
CA ASN A 51 12.64 -13.73 6.33
C ASN A 51 11.88 -12.49 5.84
N GLU A 52 11.46 -12.48 4.56
CA GLU A 52 10.58 -11.44 4.00
C GLU A 52 9.11 -11.89 4.04
N ALA A 53 8.44 -11.58 5.15
CA ALA A 53 6.98 -11.63 5.26
C ALA A 53 6.35 -10.29 4.83
N ALA A 54 5.53 -10.36 3.77
CA ALA A 54 4.42 -9.48 3.40
C ALA A 54 4.42 -8.00 3.88
N ASP A 55 5.12 -7.13 3.18
CA ASP A 55 4.92 -5.67 3.28
C ASP A 55 3.81 -5.19 2.33
N TYR A 56 2.65 -4.86 2.91
CA TYR A 56 1.60 -4.04 2.32
C TYR A 56 1.31 -2.89 3.30
N ALA A 57 2.22 -1.91 3.37
CA ALA A 57 2.00 -0.68 4.10
C ALA A 57 0.92 0.17 3.40
N SER A 58 -0.18 0.41 4.11
CA SER A 58 -1.24 1.36 3.73
C SER A 58 -1.12 2.60 4.62
N ASP A 59 -1.08 3.76 3.96
CA ASP A 59 -1.19 5.09 4.56
C ASP A 59 -2.54 5.19 5.30
N ASP A 60 -2.55 5.75 6.51
CA ASP A 60 -3.71 6.18 7.32
C ASP A 60 -4.43 5.22 8.26
N SER A 61 -3.79 4.12 8.64
CA SER A 61 -3.72 3.76 10.08
C SER A 61 -2.41 2.99 10.25
N ALA A 62 -1.36 3.74 10.59
CA ALA A 62 -0.06 3.14 10.85
C ALA A 62 -0.02 2.77 12.33
N PRO A 63 0.56 1.62 12.71
CA PRO A 63 0.88 1.31 14.10
C PRO A 63 1.87 2.37 14.60
N MET A 64 1.42 3.51 15.14
CA MET A 64 2.19 4.75 15.36
C MET A 64 3.59 4.73 14.70
N VAL A 65 3.64 4.65 13.37
CA VAL A 65 4.89 4.88 12.66
C VAL A 65 5.04 6.39 12.71
N LEU A 66 5.76 6.84 13.74
CA LEU A 66 6.23 8.20 13.99
C LEU A 66 6.19 9.04 12.70
N ASN A 67 5.37 10.09 12.66
CA ASN A 67 5.31 10.98 11.49
C ASN A 67 6.72 11.48 11.17
N HIS A 68 7.31 10.97 10.09
CA HIS A 68 8.72 11.16 9.78
C HIS A 68 9.14 12.65 9.74
N HIS A 69 8.22 13.53 9.35
CA HIS A 69 8.42 14.98 9.28
C HIS A 69 8.58 15.66 10.65
N LYS A 70 8.07 15.04 11.72
CA LYS A 70 8.26 15.60 13.06
C LYS A 70 9.44 14.99 13.79
N LEU A 71 10.01 13.85 13.37
CA LEU A 71 11.19 13.19 13.97
C LEU A 71 12.51 13.93 13.73
N THR A 72 13.37 13.98 14.76
CA THR A 72 14.77 14.43 14.63
C THR A 72 15.65 13.36 13.98
N LYS A 73 16.81 13.76 13.44
CA LYS A 73 17.78 12.86 12.79
C LYS A 73 18.26 11.72 13.73
N ALA A 74 18.40 12.00 15.02
CA ALA A 74 18.79 11.02 16.03
C ALA A 74 17.67 10.00 16.34
N GLU A 75 16.41 10.44 16.38
CA GLU A 75 15.27 9.55 16.64
C GLU A 75 15.00 8.62 15.45
N ARG A 76 15.22 9.08 14.21
CA ARG A 76 15.13 8.23 13.01
C ARG A 76 16.14 7.09 13.03
N ALA A 77 17.35 7.34 13.54
CA ALA A 77 18.40 6.33 13.68
C ALA A 77 18.07 5.30 14.77
N LYS A 78 17.36 5.70 15.84
CA LYS A 78 17.02 4.82 16.97
C LYS A 78 15.95 3.77 16.64
N TYR A 79 15.01 4.08 15.75
CA TYR A 79 13.86 3.20 15.43
C TYR A 79 14.03 2.36 14.15
N GLY A 80 15.18 2.42 13.47
CA GLY A 80 15.43 1.62 12.27
C GLY A 80 14.47 1.90 11.10
N ILE A 81 13.79 3.06 11.10
CA ILE A 81 12.78 3.40 10.08
C ILE A 81 13.49 3.99 8.86
N SER A 82 13.57 3.21 7.78
CA SER A 82 14.01 3.70 6.47
C SER A 82 12.88 4.47 5.77
N VAL A 83 13.19 5.65 5.25
CA VAL A 83 12.22 6.50 4.53
C VAL A 83 11.79 5.84 3.23
N ASP A 84 10.48 5.74 3.00
CA ASP A 84 9.95 5.56 1.65
C ASP A 84 10.10 6.91 0.90
N ARG A 85 11.03 6.93 -0.06
CA ARG A 85 11.63 8.12 -0.68
C ARG A 85 10.71 8.89 -1.64
N THR A 86 9.40 8.84 -1.45
CA THR A 86 8.43 9.35 -2.45
C THR A 86 8.03 10.81 -2.24
N ARG A 87 8.47 11.49 -1.16
CA ARG A 87 8.04 12.88 -0.87
C ARG A 87 9.14 13.89 -0.49
N GLN A 88 10.42 13.58 -0.69
CA GLN A 88 11.51 14.49 -0.29
C GLN A 88 12.19 15.31 -1.40
N HIS A 89 11.71 15.27 -2.64
CA HIS A 89 12.22 16.15 -3.69
C HIS A 89 11.10 16.93 -4.36
N LEU A 90 10.58 17.92 -3.63
CA LEU A 90 10.09 19.13 -4.27
C LEU A 90 11.29 20.09 -4.38
N VAL A 91 11.74 20.23 -5.64
CA VAL A 91 12.41 21.38 -6.24
C VAL A 91 13.88 21.63 -5.84
N GLU A 92 14.78 21.20 -6.72
CA GLU A 92 15.50 22.17 -7.55
C GLU A 92 15.09 21.87 -8.99
N ASP A 93 14.14 22.65 -9.50
CA ASP A 93 13.72 22.62 -10.90
C ASP A 93 14.91 23.09 -11.75
N GLN A 94 15.68 22.14 -12.28
CA GLN A 94 16.32 22.41 -13.56
C GLN A 94 15.18 22.48 -14.58
N GLU A 95 14.84 23.70 -15.01
CA GLU A 95 13.89 23.91 -16.11
C GLU A 95 14.39 23.13 -17.35
N ILE A 96 13.81 21.94 -17.57
CA ILE A 96 13.99 21.23 -18.84
C ILE A 96 13.19 22.04 -19.87
N PRO A 97 13.82 22.59 -20.93
CA PRO A 97 13.16 23.53 -21.82
C PRO A 97 11.86 22.96 -22.41
N ARG A 98 10.76 23.68 -22.18
CA ARG A 98 9.38 23.32 -22.54
C ARG A 98 9.07 23.20 -24.05
N ASN A 99 10.07 23.27 -24.92
CA ASN A 99 9.85 23.15 -26.36
C ASN A 99 11.14 22.72 -27.07
N ARG A 100 11.43 21.42 -27.09
CA ARG A 100 12.23 20.87 -28.19
C ARG A 100 11.28 20.61 -29.35
N PRO A 101 11.40 21.31 -30.50
CA PRO A 101 10.53 21.07 -31.64
C PRO A 101 10.65 19.60 -32.06
N LEU A 102 9.53 18.88 -32.14
CA LEU A 102 9.48 17.47 -32.54
C LEU A 102 10.27 17.24 -33.84
N GLU A 103 10.18 18.17 -34.80
CA GLU A 103 10.92 18.13 -36.06
C GLU A 103 12.45 18.14 -35.89
N LYS A 104 12.97 18.83 -34.86
CA LYS A 104 14.42 18.84 -34.58
C LYS A 104 14.86 17.52 -33.95
N LEU A 105 14.03 16.93 -33.09
CA LEU A 105 14.31 15.64 -32.47
C LEU A 105 14.27 14.50 -33.50
N GLU A 106 13.28 14.48 -34.40
CA GLU A 106 13.15 13.44 -35.43
C GLU A 106 14.24 13.49 -36.51
N LYS A 107 14.95 14.63 -36.65
CA LYS A 107 16.04 14.82 -37.62
C LYS A 107 17.44 14.55 -37.04
N VAL A 108 17.56 14.16 -35.77
CA VAL A 108 18.86 13.89 -35.14
C VAL A 108 19.51 12.66 -35.79
N LYS A 109 20.70 12.84 -36.37
CA LYS A 109 21.56 11.75 -36.85
C LYS A 109 22.77 11.62 -35.92
N TRP A 110 22.90 10.46 -35.29
CA TRP A 110 24.02 10.18 -34.38
C TRP A 110 25.31 9.93 -35.16
N LYS A 111 26.41 10.53 -34.71
CA LYS A 111 27.76 10.23 -35.24
C LYS A 111 28.00 8.72 -35.13
N GLN A 112 28.58 8.12 -36.17
CA GLN A 112 28.96 6.71 -36.12
C GLN A 112 30.04 6.52 -35.06
N THR A 113 29.97 5.41 -34.34
CA THR A 113 30.91 5.08 -33.26
C THR A 113 32.33 4.84 -33.76
N GLY A 114 32.48 4.43 -35.02
CA GLY A 114 33.76 4.02 -35.61
C GLY A 114 34.22 2.64 -35.15
N LEU A 115 33.43 1.95 -34.31
CA LEU A 115 33.71 0.62 -33.79
C LEU A 115 33.28 -0.45 -34.80
N ALA A 116 34.09 -1.49 -34.95
CA ALA A 116 33.73 -2.73 -35.62
C ALA A 116 32.99 -3.67 -34.65
N MET A 117 32.28 -4.66 -35.20
CA MET A 117 31.61 -5.68 -34.39
C MET A 117 32.63 -6.43 -33.52
N GLY A 118 32.40 -6.48 -32.22
CA GLY A 118 33.28 -7.11 -31.24
C GLY A 118 34.22 -6.13 -30.51
N ASP A 119 34.36 -4.90 -31.01
CA ASP A 119 35.18 -3.88 -30.35
C ASP A 119 34.59 -3.48 -29.00
N VAL A 120 35.46 -3.17 -28.04
CA VAL A 120 35.08 -2.81 -26.68
C VAL A 120 34.57 -1.37 -26.63
N SER A 121 33.53 -1.09 -25.85
CA SER A 121 33.03 0.26 -25.61
C SER A 121 34.07 1.18 -24.97
N SER A 122 33.86 2.50 -25.04
CA SER A 122 34.72 3.44 -24.35
C SER A 122 34.54 3.32 -22.84
N GLU A 123 35.57 3.71 -22.10
CA GLU A 123 35.49 3.79 -20.64
C GLU A 123 34.51 4.86 -20.19
N GLY A 124 33.72 4.57 -19.15
CA GLY A 124 32.71 5.48 -18.63
C GLY A 124 31.43 5.56 -19.47
N ASP A 125 31.33 4.83 -20.59
CA ASP A 125 30.08 4.78 -21.36
C ASP A 125 28.93 4.21 -20.48
N VAL A 126 27.76 4.81 -20.62
CA VAL A 126 26.59 4.51 -19.80
C VAL A 126 25.51 3.84 -20.65
N PHE A 127 25.01 2.71 -20.16
CA PHE A 127 24.09 1.83 -20.90
C PHE A 127 22.78 1.56 -20.16
N VAL A 128 21.76 1.23 -20.94
CA VAL A 128 20.50 0.62 -20.50
C VAL A 128 20.27 -0.68 -21.27
N ALA A 129 19.72 -1.70 -20.60
CA ALA A 129 19.35 -2.94 -21.26
C ALA A 129 18.17 -2.71 -22.22
N TRP A 130 18.27 -3.22 -23.45
CA TRP A 130 17.21 -3.12 -24.46
C TRP A 130 15.86 -3.63 -23.94
N ARG A 131 15.89 -4.67 -23.11
CA ARG A 131 14.69 -5.23 -22.48
C ARG A 131 13.99 -4.24 -21.54
N LEU A 132 14.74 -3.37 -20.86
CA LEU A 132 14.18 -2.32 -20.02
C LEU A 132 13.60 -1.18 -20.87
N VAL A 133 14.23 -0.86 -22.01
CA VAL A 133 13.72 0.13 -22.98
C VAL A 133 12.33 -0.29 -23.48
N THR A 134 12.18 -1.53 -23.95
CA THR A 134 10.88 -2.01 -24.48
C THR A 134 9.82 -2.21 -23.39
N SER A 135 10.23 -2.51 -22.16
CA SER A 135 9.30 -2.71 -21.02
C SER A 135 9.03 -1.42 -20.23
N TYR A 136 9.64 -0.29 -20.62
CA TYR A 136 9.54 0.97 -19.91
C TYR A 136 8.10 1.44 -19.62
N PRO A 137 7.17 1.49 -20.60
CA PRO A 137 5.81 1.98 -20.37
C PRO A 137 5.02 1.12 -19.37
N ASP A 138 5.28 -0.18 -19.34
CA ASP A 138 4.60 -1.10 -18.43
C ASP A 138 5.11 -1.01 -17.00
N MET A 139 6.40 -0.66 -16.83
CA MET A 139 7.11 -0.74 -15.55
C MET A 139 7.24 0.60 -14.85
N PHE A 140 7.35 1.70 -15.59
CA PHE A 140 7.74 3.00 -15.05
C PHE A 140 6.80 4.14 -15.43
N VAL A 141 5.75 3.88 -16.21
CA VAL A 141 4.75 4.89 -16.56
C VAL A 141 3.44 4.60 -15.84
N GLY A 142 2.88 5.63 -15.20
CA GLY A 142 1.61 5.51 -14.46
C GLY A 142 0.45 5.13 -15.39
N LYS A 143 -0.61 4.53 -14.81
CA LYS A 143 -1.76 3.98 -15.55
C LYS A 143 -2.40 4.97 -16.55
N VAL A 144 -2.41 6.26 -16.21
CA VAL A 144 -2.98 7.34 -17.04
C VAL A 144 -2.23 7.50 -18.37
N ASN A 145 -0.90 7.49 -18.35
CA ASN A 145 -0.08 7.69 -19.55
C ASN A 145 0.46 6.37 -20.14
N GLY A 146 0.39 5.26 -19.40
CA GLY A 146 0.95 3.97 -19.82
C GLY A 146 0.32 3.44 -21.12
N SER A 147 -1.02 3.51 -21.24
CA SER A 147 -1.72 3.08 -22.46
C SER A 147 -1.41 3.96 -23.67
N ARG A 148 -1.18 5.26 -23.45
CA ARG A 148 -0.81 6.25 -24.48
C ARG A 148 0.63 6.07 -24.95
N ALA A 149 1.55 5.77 -24.03
CA ALA A 149 2.97 5.63 -24.29
C ALA A 149 3.32 4.26 -24.89
N ALA A 150 2.65 3.17 -24.49
CA ALA A 150 2.99 1.81 -24.88
C ALA A 150 3.21 1.57 -26.39
N PRO A 151 2.38 2.12 -27.32
CA PRO A 151 2.59 1.95 -28.75
C PRO A 151 3.96 2.46 -29.26
N PHE A 152 4.57 3.44 -28.58
CA PHE A 152 5.83 4.06 -28.96
C PHE A 152 7.07 3.24 -28.55
N PHE A 153 6.94 2.26 -27.64
CA PHE A 153 8.05 1.43 -27.17
C PHE A 153 8.06 0.03 -27.82
N THR A 154 7.34 -0.14 -28.92
CA THR A 154 7.48 -1.33 -29.76
C THR A 154 8.79 -1.27 -30.56
N VAL A 155 9.40 -2.41 -30.88
CA VAL A 155 10.66 -2.44 -31.68
C VAL A 155 10.50 -1.67 -33.00
N LYS A 156 9.33 -1.72 -33.63
CA LYS A 156 9.04 -0.95 -34.85
C LYS A 156 9.05 0.55 -34.57
N ALA A 157 8.32 1.01 -33.55
CA ALA A 157 8.20 2.44 -33.22
C ALA A 157 9.52 3.03 -32.69
N LEU A 158 10.28 2.29 -31.88
CA LEU A 158 11.58 2.73 -31.37
C LEU A 158 12.59 3.03 -32.50
N HIS A 159 12.54 2.28 -33.61
CA HIS A 159 13.39 2.53 -34.77
C HIS A 159 12.84 3.61 -35.72
N GLN A 160 11.61 4.09 -35.53
CA GLN A 160 11.11 5.27 -36.25
C GLN A 160 11.64 6.57 -35.65
N LYS A 161 12.15 6.53 -34.41
CA LYS A 161 12.59 7.70 -33.66
C LYS A 161 14.10 7.79 -33.51
N CYS A 162 14.81 6.68 -33.63
CA CYS A 162 16.24 6.62 -33.36
C CYS A 162 16.88 5.43 -34.10
N ASP A 163 18.07 5.64 -34.67
CA ASP A 163 18.99 4.56 -35.00
C ASP A 163 19.71 4.12 -33.73
N TRP A 164 19.78 2.81 -33.48
CA TRP A 164 20.32 2.26 -32.24
C TRP A 164 21.71 1.68 -32.42
N ASP A 165 22.65 2.12 -31.59
CA ASP A 165 23.94 1.46 -31.43
C ASP A 165 23.77 0.33 -30.42
N LEU A 166 23.90 -0.90 -30.89
CA LEU A 166 23.69 -2.09 -30.08
C LEU A 166 25.03 -2.55 -29.52
N TYR A 167 25.02 -2.90 -28.24
CA TYR A 167 26.14 -3.54 -27.56
C TYR A 167 25.68 -4.84 -26.93
N TYR A 168 26.60 -5.76 -26.69
CA TYR A 168 26.33 -7.02 -26.01
C TYR A 168 27.34 -7.27 -24.90
N ILE A 169 26.90 -7.97 -23.86
CA ILE A 169 27.75 -8.44 -22.77
C ILE A 169 27.25 -9.79 -22.27
N TYR A 170 28.17 -10.70 -21.98
CA TYR A 170 27.84 -12.01 -21.41
C TYR A 170 27.82 -11.96 -19.89
N ALA A 171 26.92 -12.73 -19.29
CA ALA A 171 26.91 -12.92 -17.85
C ALA A 171 28.04 -13.88 -17.43
N PRO A 172 28.53 -13.79 -16.19
CA PRO A 172 29.38 -14.81 -15.60
C PRO A 172 28.71 -16.20 -15.67
N PRO A 173 29.47 -17.29 -15.94
CA PRO A 173 28.92 -18.65 -16.06
C PRO A 173 28.08 -19.08 -14.85
N GLN A 174 28.40 -18.58 -13.65
CA GLN A 174 27.73 -18.90 -12.40
C GLN A 174 26.27 -18.40 -12.34
N MET A 175 25.89 -17.43 -13.17
CA MET A 175 24.53 -16.86 -13.17
C MET A 175 23.53 -17.69 -14.01
N ASN A 176 23.98 -18.73 -14.73
CA ASN A 176 23.15 -19.55 -15.63
C ASN A 176 22.34 -18.72 -16.64
N ILE A 177 22.99 -17.73 -17.27
CA ILE A 177 22.38 -16.89 -18.32
C ILE A 177 23.12 -17.17 -19.64
N ASP A 178 22.54 -18.03 -20.47
CA ASP A 178 23.20 -18.54 -21.68
C ASP A 178 23.19 -17.54 -22.86
N LYS A 179 22.47 -16.42 -22.73
CA LYS A 179 22.31 -15.42 -23.79
C LYS A 179 22.93 -14.10 -23.38
N ALA A 180 23.63 -13.47 -24.32
CA ALA A 180 24.15 -12.12 -24.12
C ALA A 180 23.03 -11.12 -23.81
N VAL A 181 23.32 -10.20 -22.90
CA VAL A 181 22.46 -9.04 -22.61
C VAL A 181 22.69 -8.00 -23.69
N ILE A 182 21.61 -7.59 -24.37
CA ILE A 182 21.66 -6.51 -25.35
C ILE A 182 21.49 -5.16 -24.65
N LEU A 183 22.45 -4.28 -24.88
CA LEU A 183 22.57 -2.95 -24.29
C LEU A 183 22.50 -1.89 -25.37
N VAL A 184 22.03 -0.70 -24.99
CA VAL A 184 22.06 0.51 -25.82
C VAL A 184 22.57 1.68 -24.97
N PRO A 185 23.25 2.67 -25.56
CA PRO A 185 23.65 3.87 -24.84
C PRO A 185 22.46 4.60 -24.23
N THR A 186 22.59 5.01 -22.96
CA THR A 186 21.51 5.66 -22.21
C THR A 186 21.05 6.97 -22.85
N TYR A 187 21.95 7.71 -23.51
CA TYR A 187 21.59 8.95 -24.19
C TYR A 187 20.63 8.71 -25.37
N GLN A 188 20.73 7.57 -26.08
CA GLN A 188 19.80 7.23 -27.15
C GLN A 188 18.40 6.93 -26.61
N PHE A 189 18.33 6.33 -25.42
CA PHE A 189 17.06 6.13 -24.73
C PHE A 189 16.44 7.44 -24.23
N GLN A 190 17.24 8.33 -23.62
CA GLN A 190 16.77 9.65 -23.19
C GLN A 190 16.21 10.45 -24.38
N HIS A 191 16.86 10.38 -25.55
CA HIS A 191 16.34 11.02 -26.76
C HIS A 191 14.95 10.50 -27.17
N VAL A 192 14.70 9.19 -27.06
CA VAL A 192 13.38 8.62 -27.33
C VAL A 192 12.34 9.11 -26.32
N LEU A 193 12.69 9.23 -25.04
CA LEU A 193 11.79 9.83 -24.04
C LEU A 193 11.44 11.26 -24.42
N ASP A 194 12.41 12.07 -24.82
CA ASP A 194 12.20 13.46 -25.27
C ASP A 194 11.25 13.53 -26.48
N ALA A 195 11.44 12.63 -27.47
CA ALA A 195 10.59 12.57 -28.66
C ALA A 195 9.15 12.12 -28.35
N VAL A 196 8.99 11.16 -27.43
CA VAL A 196 7.66 10.71 -26.96
C VAL A 196 6.97 11.81 -26.17
N ASN A 197 7.70 12.52 -25.30
CA ASN A 197 7.20 13.66 -24.54
C ASN A 197 6.70 14.78 -25.44
N ALA A 198 7.49 15.15 -26.46
CA ALA A 198 7.08 16.14 -27.44
C ALA A 198 5.85 15.71 -28.24
N LYS A 199 5.66 14.40 -28.48
CA LYS A 199 4.53 13.87 -29.27
C LYS A 199 3.24 13.73 -28.45
N LEU A 200 3.36 13.34 -27.18
CA LEU A 200 2.23 13.01 -26.31
C LEU A 200 1.88 14.10 -25.31
N ASP A 201 2.65 15.19 -25.28
CA ASP A 201 2.58 16.22 -24.24
C ASP A 201 2.67 15.59 -22.84
N THR A 202 3.77 14.87 -22.62
CA THR A 202 4.07 14.14 -21.37
C THR A 202 5.44 14.52 -20.82
N GLN A 203 5.74 14.07 -19.59
CA GLN A 203 7.04 14.28 -18.92
C GLN A 203 7.64 12.94 -18.46
N LEU A 204 7.78 11.99 -19.38
CA LEU A 204 8.46 10.72 -19.14
C LEU A 204 9.96 10.96 -18.96
N THR A 205 10.53 10.48 -17.86
CA THR A 205 11.95 10.65 -17.53
C THR A 205 12.59 9.31 -17.18
N ILE A 206 13.91 9.24 -17.24
CA ILE A 206 14.62 8.13 -16.58
C ILE A 206 14.26 8.19 -15.09
N PRO A 207 13.72 7.11 -14.48
CA PRO A 207 13.20 7.18 -13.12
C PRO A 207 14.33 7.52 -12.14
N PRO A 208 14.17 8.56 -11.31
CA PRO A 208 15.18 8.93 -10.33
C PRO A 208 15.26 7.91 -9.18
N GLY A 209 16.30 8.02 -8.36
CA GLY A 209 16.44 7.22 -7.14
C GLY A 209 16.85 5.78 -7.41
N ARG A 210 16.24 4.80 -6.71
CA ARG A 210 16.69 3.39 -6.72
C ARG A 210 16.67 2.75 -8.12
N ASN A 211 15.82 3.24 -9.02
CA ASN A 211 15.68 2.72 -10.38
C ASN A 211 16.66 3.33 -11.38
N GLU A 212 17.28 4.47 -11.06
CA GLU A 212 18.19 5.18 -11.97
C GLU A 212 19.37 4.29 -12.39
N GLY A 213 19.92 3.52 -11.45
CA GLY A 213 21.02 2.59 -11.69
C GLY A 213 20.70 1.41 -12.61
N ARG A 214 19.45 1.25 -13.07
CA ARG A 214 19.06 0.27 -14.13
C ARG A 214 19.09 0.87 -15.54
N PHE A 215 18.99 2.20 -15.62
CA PHE A 215 19.05 2.97 -16.85
C PHE A 215 20.40 3.63 -17.07
N LYS A 216 21.22 3.72 -16.02
CA LYS A 216 22.58 4.28 -16.05
C LYS A 216 23.59 3.24 -15.54
N MET A 217 23.90 2.24 -16.36
CA MET A 217 24.88 1.20 -16.02
C MET A 217 26.23 1.49 -16.67
N THR A 218 27.30 1.43 -15.87
CA THR A 218 28.68 1.57 -16.34
C THR A 218 29.43 0.28 -16.02
N PHE A 219 30.22 -0.19 -16.97
CA PHE A 219 30.93 -1.47 -16.92
C PHE A 219 32.44 -1.25 -17.02
N GLY A 220 33.23 -2.27 -16.65
CA GLY A 220 34.69 -2.19 -16.72
C GLY A 220 35.40 -1.92 -15.39
N PHE A 221 34.66 -1.81 -14.29
CA PHE A 221 35.26 -1.62 -12.96
C PHE A 221 36.07 -2.86 -12.56
N GLY A 222 37.26 -2.67 -12.00
CA GLY A 222 38.07 -3.78 -11.49
C GLY A 222 38.47 -4.82 -12.54
N ASN A 223 38.72 -4.40 -13.78
CA ASN A 223 39.01 -5.27 -14.93
C ASN A 223 37.87 -6.23 -15.31
N THR A 224 36.64 -5.95 -14.91
CA THR A 224 35.46 -6.69 -15.39
C THR A 224 35.20 -6.43 -16.89
N PRO A 225 34.51 -7.32 -17.60
CA PRO A 225 34.19 -7.13 -19.01
C PRO A 225 33.40 -5.85 -19.27
N ARG A 226 33.68 -5.22 -20.42
CA ARG A 226 32.93 -4.07 -20.93
C ARG A 226 32.04 -4.48 -22.11
N PRO A 227 30.91 -3.80 -22.34
CA PRO A 227 30.04 -4.05 -23.47
C PRO A 227 30.80 -3.96 -24.80
N ARG A 228 30.58 -4.93 -25.67
CA ARG A 228 31.18 -4.98 -27.01
C ARG A 228 30.18 -4.51 -28.05
N PHE A 229 30.63 -3.78 -29.05
CA PHE A 229 29.78 -3.26 -30.11
C PHE A 229 29.24 -4.40 -30.96
N LEU A 230 27.92 -4.45 -31.12
CA LEU A 230 27.23 -5.43 -31.97
C LEU A 230 26.96 -4.88 -33.36
N GLY A 231 26.70 -3.57 -33.46
CA GLY A 231 26.38 -2.91 -34.72
C GLY A 231 25.28 -1.87 -34.58
N ARG A 232 25.10 -1.06 -35.63
CA ARG A 232 24.02 -0.05 -35.70
C ARG A 232 22.79 -0.63 -36.40
N SER A 233 21.61 -0.41 -35.82
CA SER A 233 20.32 -0.81 -36.37
C SER A 233 19.43 0.39 -36.67
N SER A 234 18.91 0.46 -37.89
CA SER A 234 17.96 1.50 -38.33
C SER A 234 16.52 1.01 -38.48
N ASN A 235 16.26 -0.29 -38.33
CA ASN A 235 14.92 -0.85 -38.35
C ASN A 235 14.81 -2.16 -37.56
N GLY A 236 13.57 -2.59 -37.31
CA GLY A 236 13.33 -3.82 -36.53
C GLY A 236 13.87 -5.10 -37.19
N ALA A 237 14.06 -5.15 -38.51
CA ALA A 237 14.62 -6.31 -39.18
C ALA A 237 16.14 -6.38 -39.02
N SER A 238 16.86 -5.27 -39.18
CA SER A 238 18.30 -5.18 -38.88
C SER A 238 18.58 -5.48 -37.42
N PHE A 239 17.75 -4.98 -36.50
CA PHE A 239 17.84 -5.27 -35.07
C PHE A 239 17.80 -6.77 -34.81
N ARG A 240 16.76 -7.46 -35.30
CA ARG A 240 16.59 -8.90 -35.10
C ARG A 240 17.72 -9.71 -35.73
N LYS A 241 18.24 -9.28 -36.89
CA LYS A 241 19.38 -9.91 -37.54
C LYS A 241 20.63 -9.82 -36.66
N LEU A 242 20.97 -8.61 -36.17
CA LEU A 242 22.13 -8.37 -35.31
C LEU A 242 22.04 -9.17 -34.00
N VAL A 243 20.89 -9.14 -33.32
CA VAL A 243 20.69 -9.90 -32.08
C VAL A 243 20.82 -11.41 -32.32
N LYS A 244 20.32 -11.93 -33.45
CA LYS A 244 20.46 -13.35 -33.81
C LYS A 244 21.91 -13.73 -34.14
N SER A 245 22.69 -12.81 -34.69
CA SER A 245 24.10 -13.01 -35.06
C SER A 245 25.07 -12.52 -33.97
N THR A 246 24.66 -12.49 -32.71
CA THR A 246 25.54 -12.06 -31.62
C THR A 246 26.73 -13.01 -31.50
N PRO A 247 27.99 -12.51 -31.56
CA PRO A 247 29.18 -13.34 -31.40
C PRO A 247 29.21 -14.03 -30.03
N GLY A 248 29.93 -15.15 -29.93
CA GLY A 248 30.17 -15.82 -28.65
C GLY A 248 31.05 -15.00 -27.70
N PRO A 249 31.24 -15.47 -26.44
CA PRO A 249 32.11 -14.82 -25.47
C PRO A 249 33.52 -14.59 -26.04
N HIS A 250 34.07 -13.38 -25.84
CA HIS A 250 35.40 -13.04 -26.29
C HIS A 250 36.46 -13.47 -25.27
N GLN A 251 37.65 -13.86 -25.73
CA GLN A 251 38.74 -14.32 -24.86
C GLN A 251 39.19 -13.25 -23.85
N ASP A 252 39.19 -11.97 -24.24
CA ASP A 252 39.58 -10.87 -23.34
C ASP A 252 38.51 -10.54 -22.27
N ASP A 253 37.34 -11.18 -22.33
CA ASP A 253 36.30 -11.04 -21.30
C ASP A 253 36.46 -12.11 -20.19
N ASP A 254 37.64 -12.73 -20.08
CA ASP A 254 37.94 -13.73 -19.06
C ASP A 254 37.92 -13.12 -17.65
N ILE A 255 36.98 -13.59 -16.84
CA ILE A 255 36.78 -13.17 -15.46
C ILE A 255 37.59 -13.97 -14.44
N SER A 256 38.39 -14.95 -14.88
CA SER A 256 39.14 -15.86 -13.99
C SER A 256 40.12 -15.14 -13.04
N LYS A 257 40.56 -13.93 -13.40
CA LYS A 257 41.54 -13.11 -12.67
C LYS A 257 40.95 -11.87 -12.01
N VAL A 258 39.62 -11.70 -12.06
CA VAL A 258 38.93 -10.55 -11.46
C VAL A 258 38.78 -10.77 -9.96
N ALA A 259 38.97 -9.72 -9.15
CA ALA A 259 38.77 -9.81 -7.71
C ALA A 259 37.30 -10.09 -7.37
N GLN A 260 37.05 -10.84 -6.30
CA GLN A 260 35.69 -11.28 -5.96
C GLN A 260 34.71 -10.11 -5.78
N ALA A 261 35.13 -9.02 -5.13
CA ALA A 261 34.29 -7.83 -4.94
C ALA A 261 33.87 -7.18 -6.27
N ASP A 262 34.76 -7.17 -7.27
CA ASP A 262 34.49 -6.61 -8.60
C ASP A 262 33.58 -7.54 -9.41
N LEU A 263 33.78 -8.86 -9.27
CA LEU A 263 32.90 -9.87 -9.83
C LEU A 263 31.48 -9.78 -9.26
N ASP A 264 31.33 -9.56 -7.94
CA ASP A 264 30.04 -9.37 -7.29
C ASP A 264 29.33 -8.11 -7.82
N ASN A 265 30.07 -7.00 -7.98
CA ASN A 265 29.54 -5.79 -8.60
C ASN A 265 29.09 -6.04 -10.05
N PHE A 266 29.87 -6.78 -10.83
CA PHE A 266 29.50 -7.17 -12.19
C PHE A 266 28.24 -8.04 -12.24
N GLN A 267 28.11 -9.02 -11.36
CA GLN A 267 26.90 -9.83 -11.21
C GLN A 267 25.69 -8.96 -10.84
N HIS A 268 25.87 -7.98 -9.95
CA HIS A 268 24.83 -7.02 -9.59
C HIS A 268 24.39 -6.16 -10.79
N LEU A 269 25.32 -5.70 -11.64
CA LEU A 269 24.99 -4.99 -12.88
C LEU A 269 24.19 -5.86 -13.83
N ILE A 270 24.63 -7.10 -14.08
CA ILE A 270 23.91 -8.05 -14.93
C ILE A 270 22.52 -8.36 -14.36
N ALA A 271 22.36 -8.53 -13.05
CA ALA A 271 21.06 -8.76 -12.42
C ALA A 271 20.08 -7.58 -12.67
N ARG A 272 20.57 -6.34 -12.67
CA ARG A 272 19.75 -5.13 -12.93
C ARG A 272 19.18 -5.05 -14.35
N THR A 273 19.79 -5.74 -15.31
CA THR A 273 19.35 -5.79 -16.73
C THR A 273 18.05 -6.58 -16.92
N ARG A 274 17.68 -7.43 -15.94
CA ARG A 274 16.43 -8.20 -15.98
C ARG A 274 15.24 -7.25 -15.90
N ALA A 275 14.22 -7.47 -16.73
CA ALA A 275 12.93 -6.79 -16.65
C ALA A 275 11.90 -7.77 -16.07
N ASP A 276 12.05 -8.08 -14.78
CA ASP A 276 11.14 -8.99 -14.09
C ASP A 276 9.80 -8.28 -13.86
N ARG A 277 8.82 -8.59 -14.72
CA ARG A 277 7.41 -8.32 -14.43
C ARG A 277 7.07 -9.07 -13.14
N LYS A 278 6.32 -8.45 -12.21
CA LYS A 278 5.72 -9.18 -11.08
C LYS A 278 5.07 -10.44 -11.66
N SER A 279 5.55 -11.62 -11.25
CA SER A 279 5.09 -12.91 -11.76
C SER A 279 3.55 -12.95 -11.81
N ARG A 280 2.97 -13.37 -12.95
CA ARG A 280 1.52 -13.56 -13.11
C ARG A 280 0.95 -14.38 -11.94
N LYS A 281 1.68 -15.42 -11.50
CA LYS A 281 1.30 -16.25 -10.33
C LYS A 281 1.18 -15.45 -9.02
N ARG A 282 2.07 -14.48 -8.77
CA ARG A 282 2.02 -13.62 -7.58
C ARG A 282 0.85 -12.63 -7.67
N SER A 283 0.58 -12.10 -8.85
CA SER A 283 -0.58 -11.22 -9.10
C SER A 283 -1.90 -11.95 -8.88
N ASP A 284 -2.04 -13.17 -9.39
CA ASP A 284 -3.25 -13.98 -9.23
C ASP A 284 -3.46 -14.40 -7.77
N ARG A 285 -2.39 -14.81 -7.07
CA ARG A 285 -2.46 -15.11 -5.63
C ARG A 285 -2.93 -13.90 -4.82
N ASN A 286 -2.40 -12.71 -5.11
CA ASN A 286 -2.78 -11.48 -4.42
C ASN A 286 -4.20 -11.03 -4.76
N ARG A 287 -4.67 -11.30 -5.99
CA ARG A 287 -6.06 -11.09 -6.39
C ARG A 287 -7.00 -12.02 -5.63
N SER A 288 -6.71 -13.31 -5.58
CA SER A 288 -7.53 -14.29 -4.84
C SER A 288 -7.60 -13.98 -3.36
N LYS A 289 -6.46 -13.61 -2.74
CA LYS A 289 -6.43 -13.15 -1.33
C LYS A 289 -7.36 -11.95 -1.12
N ARG A 290 -7.28 -10.94 -1.98
CA ARG A 290 -8.12 -9.75 -1.89
C ARG A 290 -9.62 -10.06 -1.99
N ILE A 291 -9.99 -10.91 -2.96
CA ILE A 291 -11.38 -11.36 -3.12
C ILE A 291 -11.87 -12.09 -1.87
N ALA A 292 -11.03 -12.96 -1.28
CA ALA A 292 -11.35 -13.66 -0.05
C ALA A 292 -11.53 -12.67 1.13
N SER A 293 -10.64 -11.68 1.27
CA SER A 293 -10.76 -10.63 2.30
C SER A 293 -12.06 -9.84 2.14
N HIS A 294 -12.40 -9.38 0.93
CA HIS A 294 -13.64 -8.63 0.69
C HIS A 294 -14.88 -9.45 1.04
N LYS A 295 -14.89 -10.74 0.70
CA LYS A 295 -15.97 -11.66 1.09
C LYS A 295 -16.07 -11.77 2.62
N ALA A 296 -14.94 -11.96 3.31
CA ALA A 296 -14.90 -12.06 4.76
C ALA A 296 -15.43 -10.78 5.44
N TRP A 297 -15.08 -9.60 4.92
CA TRP A 297 -15.61 -8.32 5.42
C TRP A 297 -17.13 -8.23 5.26
N GLY A 298 -17.64 -8.65 4.10
CA GLY A 298 -19.08 -8.70 3.84
C GLY A 298 -19.82 -9.67 4.76
N GLN A 299 -19.24 -10.83 5.03
CA GLN A 299 -19.79 -11.83 5.93
C GLN A 299 -19.83 -11.33 7.38
N SER A 300 -18.76 -10.67 7.85
CA SER A 300 -18.70 -10.10 9.20
C SER A 300 -19.79 -9.04 9.43
N ILE A 301 -20.02 -8.12 8.48
CA ILE A 301 -21.14 -7.15 8.61
C ILE A 301 -22.50 -7.86 8.70
N LYS A 302 -22.72 -8.93 7.93
CA LYS A 302 -23.99 -9.67 7.98
C LYS A 302 -24.19 -10.39 9.31
N ARG A 303 -23.13 -10.99 9.87
CA ARG A 303 -23.19 -11.58 11.22
C ARG A 303 -23.49 -10.53 12.28
N VAL A 304 -22.83 -9.36 12.23
CA VAL A 304 -23.17 -8.20 13.07
C VAL A 304 -24.66 -7.82 12.93
N GLN A 305 -25.20 -7.81 11.71
CA GLN A 305 -26.64 -7.57 11.49
C GLN A 305 -27.51 -8.63 12.17
N ARG A 306 -27.11 -9.91 12.19
CA ARG A 306 -27.85 -10.97 12.91
C ARG A 306 -27.77 -10.78 14.43
N TYR A 307 -26.59 -10.47 14.96
CA TYR A 307 -26.38 -10.19 16.38
C TYR A 307 -27.17 -8.96 16.85
N LEU A 308 -27.41 -7.98 15.98
CA LEU A 308 -28.24 -6.80 16.27
C LEU A 308 -29.74 -7.00 16.00
N GLY A 309 -30.17 -8.15 15.47
CA GLY A 309 -31.58 -8.37 15.07
C GLY A 309 -32.00 -7.64 13.78
N LEU A 310 -31.07 -7.14 12.98
CA LEU A 310 -31.33 -6.47 11.70
C LEU A 310 -31.48 -7.45 10.51
N ARG A 311 -31.05 -8.70 10.70
CA ARG A 311 -31.05 -9.76 9.68
C ARG A 311 -31.38 -11.11 10.33
N GLN A 312 -32.24 -11.89 9.69
CA GLN A 312 -32.55 -13.27 10.08
C GLN A 312 -31.42 -14.22 9.69
N ARG A 313 -31.18 -15.25 10.49
CA ARG A 313 -30.30 -16.37 10.13
C ARG A 313 -30.97 -17.21 9.05
N VAL A 314 -30.26 -17.54 7.98
CA VAL A 314 -30.78 -18.39 6.90
C VAL A 314 -30.61 -19.84 7.32
N VAL A 315 -31.71 -20.55 7.55
CA VAL A 315 -31.70 -21.99 7.85
C VAL A 315 -31.86 -22.76 6.55
N ALA A 316 -31.00 -23.74 6.27
CA ALA A 316 -30.96 -24.47 5.00
C ALA A 316 -32.30 -25.14 4.60
N ALA A 317 -33.18 -25.42 5.57
CA ALA A 317 -34.51 -25.98 5.33
C ALA A 317 -35.52 -24.96 4.74
N GLU A 318 -35.37 -23.66 5.03
CA GLU A 318 -36.30 -22.59 4.61
C GLU A 318 -36.07 -22.12 3.17
N ILE A 319 -34.94 -22.48 2.55
CA ILE A 319 -34.63 -22.18 1.15
C ILE A 319 -35.53 -23.01 0.20
N ALA A 320 -36.07 -24.14 0.67
CA ALA A 320 -36.86 -25.07 -0.14
C ALA A 320 -38.31 -24.61 -0.39
N ASP A 321 -38.89 -23.76 0.45
CA ASP A 321 -40.32 -23.36 0.41
C ASP A 321 -40.59 -21.98 -0.20
N GLY A 322 -39.59 -21.35 -0.82
CA GLY A 322 -39.75 -20.01 -1.39
C GLY A 322 -39.71 -18.94 -0.30
N VAL A 323 -38.55 -18.30 -0.19
CA VAL A 323 -38.23 -17.34 0.87
C VAL A 323 -39.31 -16.26 0.99
N ASP A 324 -39.90 -16.14 2.19
CA ASP A 324 -40.74 -15.02 2.60
C ASP A 324 -40.04 -13.70 2.24
N LYS A 325 -40.80 -12.75 1.67
CA LYS A 325 -40.28 -11.43 1.26
C LYS A 325 -39.36 -10.86 2.35
N PRO A 326 -38.18 -10.32 2.00
CA PRO A 326 -37.29 -9.76 3.01
C PRO A 326 -38.05 -8.72 3.83
N ALA A 327 -38.14 -8.97 5.14
CA ALA A 327 -38.89 -8.13 6.06
C ALA A 327 -38.45 -6.67 5.87
N VAL A 328 -39.44 -5.80 5.64
CA VAL A 328 -39.21 -4.35 5.59
C VAL A 328 -38.60 -3.95 6.93
N LEU A 329 -37.39 -3.40 6.91
CA LEU A 329 -36.75 -2.86 8.11
C LEU A 329 -37.29 -1.46 8.33
N ASP A 330 -38.29 -1.34 9.19
CA ASP A 330 -38.71 -0.06 9.74
C ASP A 330 -37.82 0.30 10.94
N LEU A 331 -37.14 1.44 10.87
CA LEU A 331 -36.26 1.90 11.94
C LEU A 331 -37.02 2.59 13.07
N SER A 332 -38.31 2.88 12.88
CA SER A 332 -39.18 3.50 13.90
C SER A 332 -39.85 2.48 14.83
N GLU A 333 -39.77 1.20 14.50
CA GLU A 333 -40.30 0.09 15.30
C GLU A 333 -39.18 -0.85 15.77
N PRO A 334 -39.36 -1.57 16.90
CA PRO A 334 -38.44 -2.64 17.30
C PRO A 334 -38.26 -3.68 16.18
N THR A 335 -37.06 -4.26 16.09
CA THR A 335 -36.79 -5.24 15.03
C THR A 335 -37.66 -6.48 15.21
N SER A 336 -38.29 -6.93 14.13
CA SER A 336 -39.10 -8.16 14.14
C SER A 336 -38.27 -9.43 14.36
N VAL A 337 -36.96 -9.34 14.15
CA VAL A 337 -36.00 -10.42 14.38
C VAL A 337 -35.34 -10.23 15.73
N LYS A 338 -35.31 -11.30 16.54
CA LYS A 338 -34.59 -11.32 17.81
C LYS A 338 -33.06 -11.36 17.56
N PRO A 339 -32.27 -10.55 18.28
CA PRO A 339 -30.81 -10.65 18.31
C PRO A 339 -30.30 -12.10 18.48
N GLU A 340 -29.47 -12.57 17.54
CA GLU A 340 -28.89 -13.91 17.60
C GLU A 340 -27.93 -14.05 18.79
N ASN A 341 -27.99 -15.19 19.49
CA ASN A 341 -27.11 -15.58 20.61
C ASN A 341 -27.07 -14.62 21.80
N SER A 342 -27.88 -13.56 21.80
CA SER A 342 -27.88 -12.52 22.84
C SER A 342 -26.45 -12.01 23.12
N VAL A 343 -25.70 -11.68 22.06
CA VAL A 343 -24.30 -11.27 22.13
C VAL A 343 -24.09 -10.04 23.01
N MET A 344 -22.95 -9.94 23.70
CA MET A 344 -22.46 -8.68 24.23
C MET A 344 -21.36 -8.15 23.30
N PHE A 345 -21.55 -6.96 22.74
CA PHE A 345 -20.47 -6.28 22.04
C PHE A 345 -19.56 -5.58 23.04
N LEU A 346 -18.25 -5.72 22.87
CA LEU A 346 -17.22 -5.05 23.65
C LEU A 346 -16.24 -4.38 22.69
N ALA A 347 -16.32 -3.05 22.56
CA ALA A 347 -15.27 -2.31 21.90
C ALA A 347 -14.14 -2.00 22.87
N VAL A 348 -12.92 -2.10 22.36
CA VAL A 348 -11.71 -1.77 23.09
C VAL A 348 -10.85 -0.89 22.18
N ASP A 349 -10.30 0.16 22.75
CA ASP A 349 -9.31 1.04 22.10
C ASP A 349 -8.16 1.25 23.10
N VAL A 350 -6.92 1.17 22.63
CA VAL A 350 -5.74 1.28 23.49
C VAL A 350 -4.78 2.34 22.97
N GLU A 351 -4.49 3.32 23.82
CA GLU A 351 -3.51 4.35 23.53
C GLU A 351 -2.16 4.00 24.17
N ALA A 352 -1.09 4.19 23.41
CA ALA A 352 0.29 4.05 23.86
C ALA A 352 1.07 5.34 23.66
N TRP A 353 2.14 5.51 24.44
CA TRP A 353 2.93 6.73 24.37
C TRP A 353 3.72 6.82 23.07
N GLU A 354 3.62 7.96 22.38
CA GLU A 354 4.18 8.18 21.06
C GLU A 354 5.70 8.05 20.99
N GLN A 355 6.42 8.20 22.11
CA GLN A 355 7.86 8.03 22.19
C GLN A 355 8.29 6.63 22.66
N ASN A 356 7.38 5.82 23.20
CA ASN A 356 7.64 4.43 23.56
C ASN A 356 6.34 3.62 23.49
N GLN A 357 6.16 2.90 22.38
CA GLN A 357 4.96 2.09 22.11
C GLN A 357 4.79 0.89 23.04
N ASN A 358 5.76 0.62 23.91
CA ASN A 358 5.63 -0.39 24.97
C ASN A 358 4.95 0.17 26.24
N LEU A 359 4.73 1.48 26.32
CA LEU A 359 4.08 2.14 27.44
C LEU A 359 2.63 2.47 27.08
N VAL A 360 1.72 1.57 27.46
CA VAL A 360 0.28 1.80 27.36
C VAL A 360 -0.14 2.88 28.35
N THR A 361 -0.87 3.89 27.89
CA THR A 361 -1.27 5.06 28.68
C THR A 361 -2.75 5.05 29.03
N GLU A 362 -3.60 4.59 28.11
CA GLU A 362 -5.06 4.59 28.28
C GLU A 362 -5.66 3.30 27.70
N VAL A 363 -6.75 2.82 28.32
CA VAL A 363 -7.58 1.74 27.79
C VAL A 363 -9.03 2.18 27.83
N GLY A 364 -9.64 2.24 26.66
CA GLY A 364 -11.05 2.51 26.48
C GLY A 364 -11.84 1.24 26.38
N ILE A 365 -13.01 1.21 27.04
CA ILE A 365 -13.94 0.11 26.94
C ILE A 365 -15.33 0.67 26.71
N ALA A 366 -16.05 0.10 25.73
CA ALA A 366 -17.47 0.33 25.56
C ALA A 366 -18.22 -1.00 25.37
N THR A 367 -19.33 -1.19 26.06
CA THR A 367 -20.16 -2.40 25.95
C THR A 367 -21.56 -2.06 25.46
N LEU A 368 -22.10 -2.90 24.56
CA LEU A 368 -23.51 -2.89 24.17
C LEU A 368 -24.10 -4.29 24.36
N ASP A 369 -25.10 -4.37 25.23
CA ASP A 369 -25.85 -5.58 25.52
C ASP A 369 -27.05 -5.69 24.55
N THR A 370 -27.06 -6.69 23.68
CA THR A 370 -28.15 -6.82 22.69
C THR A 370 -29.52 -7.15 23.30
N THR A 371 -29.57 -7.66 24.54
CA THR A 371 -30.83 -7.96 25.23
C THR A 371 -31.53 -6.69 25.70
N GLU A 372 -30.79 -5.62 25.94
CA GLU A 372 -31.33 -4.34 26.39
C GLU A 372 -31.96 -3.52 25.24
N ILE A 373 -31.57 -3.83 24.01
CA ILE A 373 -32.05 -3.13 22.80
C ILE A 373 -33.09 -3.92 22.00
N GLN A 374 -33.38 -5.17 22.38
CA GLN A 374 -34.27 -6.07 21.62
C GLN A 374 -35.67 -5.46 21.38
N ASN A 375 -36.19 -4.71 22.36
CA ASN A 375 -37.53 -4.11 22.30
C ASN A 375 -37.49 -2.61 21.96
N ILE A 376 -36.38 -2.14 21.37
CA ILE A 376 -36.14 -0.73 21.09
C ILE A 376 -35.93 -0.56 19.60
N ALA A 377 -36.72 0.33 19.00
CA ALA A 377 -36.55 0.72 17.61
C ALA A 377 -35.12 1.26 17.36
N PRO A 378 -34.40 0.81 16.31
CA PRO A 378 -33.04 1.27 16.05
C PRO A 378 -32.91 2.79 15.89
N GLY A 379 -33.92 3.43 15.30
CA GLY A 379 -33.85 4.83 14.89
C GLY A 379 -32.92 5.03 13.69
N ASN A 380 -32.89 6.26 13.17
CA ASN A 380 -32.05 6.61 12.03
C ASN A 380 -30.56 6.34 12.36
N GLY A 381 -29.90 5.52 11.54
CA GLY A 381 -28.50 5.12 11.76
C GLY A 381 -28.25 4.31 13.05
N GLY A 382 -29.29 3.78 13.71
CA GLY A 382 -29.15 3.02 14.96
C GLY A 382 -28.98 3.88 16.23
N GLN A 383 -29.24 5.19 16.14
CA GLN A 383 -28.96 6.15 17.22
C GLN A 383 -29.75 5.91 18.51
N ASN A 384 -30.93 5.28 18.45
CA ASN A 384 -31.73 4.99 19.65
C ASN A 384 -31.08 3.93 20.55
N TRP A 385 -30.13 3.15 20.01
CA TRP A 385 -29.37 2.17 20.77
C TRP A 385 -28.13 2.77 21.45
N PHE A 386 -27.68 3.96 21.05
CA PHE A 386 -26.48 4.58 21.61
C PHE A 386 -26.55 4.87 23.12
N PRO A 387 -27.71 5.25 23.70
CA PRO A 387 -27.84 5.42 25.15
C PRO A 387 -27.61 4.14 25.98
N TYR A 388 -27.67 2.96 25.35
CA TYR A 388 -27.44 1.66 25.98
C TYR A 388 -25.97 1.24 25.95
N ILE A 389 -25.09 2.06 25.35
CA ILE A 389 -23.65 1.85 25.40
C ILE A 389 -23.14 2.31 26.77
N ARG A 390 -22.50 1.38 27.48
CA ARG A 390 -21.82 1.68 28.76
C ARG A 390 -20.33 1.79 28.51
N ALA A 391 -19.71 2.83 29.03
CA ALA A 391 -18.33 3.15 28.75
C ALA A 391 -17.49 3.23 30.03
N ARG A 392 -16.24 2.80 29.94
CA ARG A 392 -15.20 3.00 30.94
C ARG A 392 -13.95 3.51 30.26
N HIS A 393 -13.20 4.33 30.98
CA HIS A 393 -11.94 4.88 30.49
C HIS A 393 -10.90 4.72 31.58
N PHE A 394 -9.92 3.86 31.34
CA PHE A 394 -8.81 3.64 32.26
C PHE A 394 -7.60 4.44 31.83
N ARG A 395 -7.01 5.15 32.77
CA ARG A 395 -5.67 5.71 32.64
C ARG A 395 -4.69 4.88 33.44
N VAL A 396 -3.66 4.39 32.79
CA VAL A 396 -2.63 3.55 33.41
C VAL A 396 -1.85 4.41 34.40
N LYS A 397 -1.97 4.12 35.69
CA LYS A 397 -1.46 4.98 36.76
C LYS A 397 0.04 5.23 36.63
N GLU A 398 0.79 4.18 36.32
CA GLU A 398 2.24 4.18 36.12
C GLU A 398 2.69 5.08 34.96
N ASN A 399 1.85 5.19 33.92
CA ASN A 399 2.17 5.87 32.66
C ASN A 399 1.34 7.15 32.46
N SER A 400 0.54 7.55 33.45
CA SER A 400 -0.42 8.68 33.34
C SER A 400 0.23 10.04 33.08
N TRP A 401 1.53 10.17 33.35
CA TRP A 401 2.35 11.34 33.03
C TRP A 401 2.67 11.46 31.53
N ALA A 402 2.60 10.36 30.78
CA ALA A 402 2.95 10.31 29.38
C ALA A 402 1.74 10.72 28.53
N VAL A 403 1.85 11.86 27.84
CA VAL A 403 0.77 12.42 27.01
C VAL A 403 1.29 12.66 25.60
N ASN A 404 0.56 12.15 24.60
CA ASN A 404 0.87 12.35 23.18
C ASN A 404 0.62 13.82 22.79
N ARG A 405 1.63 14.46 22.19
CA ARG A 405 1.55 15.88 21.81
C ARG A 405 2.11 16.16 20.42
N ARG A 406 3.09 15.38 19.97
CA ARG A 406 3.85 15.66 18.75
C ARG A 406 3.10 15.22 17.53
N TYR A 407 2.61 13.99 17.48
CA TYR A 407 2.03 13.41 16.27
C TYR A 407 0.53 13.58 16.22
N VAL A 408 -0.10 13.23 17.32
CA VAL A 408 -1.53 13.30 17.58
C VAL A 408 -1.69 13.95 18.95
N HIS A 409 -2.60 14.90 19.06
CA HIS A 409 -2.85 15.56 20.33
C HIS A 409 -3.80 14.70 21.16
N GLY A 410 -3.25 13.97 22.13
CA GLY A 410 -4.05 13.14 23.04
C GLY A 410 -4.98 14.00 23.89
N CYS A 411 -6.15 13.46 24.22
CA CYS A 411 -7.16 14.10 25.04
C CYS A 411 -7.49 13.31 26.35
N PRO A 412 -6.49 12.83 27.12
CA PRO A 412 -6.69 11.90 28.24
C PRO A 412 -7.67 12.38 29.33
N GLU A 413 -7.76 13.70 29.50
CA GLU A 413 -8.59 14.33 30.53
C GLU A 413 -10.04 14.57 30.09
N ARG A 414 -10.39 14.27 28.84
CA ARG A 414 -11.68 14.64 28.22
C ARG A 414 -12.54 13.43 27.88
N PHE A 415 -12.76 12.56 28.86
CA PHE A 415 -13.71 11.46 28.70
C PHE A 415 -15.15 12.00 28.74
N SER A 416 -15.88 11.84 27.64
CA SER A 416 -17.20 12.44 27.43
C SER A 416 -18.35 11.60 27.98
N PHE A 417 -18.10 10.32 28.29
CA PHE A 417 -19.12 9.34 28.66
C PHE A 417 -19.03 8.88 30.12
N GLY A 418 -18.30 9.61 30.97
CA GLY A 418 -18.17 9.30 32.38
C GLY A 418 -16.97 9.96 33.03
N ARG A 419 -16.33 9.25 33.96
CA ARG A 419 -15.12 9.71 34.66
C ARG A 419 -13.96 8.75 34.39
N SER A 420 -12.80 9.30 34.06
CA SER A 420 -11.57 8.50 33.90
C SER A 420 -11.18 7.84 35.22
N GLU A 421 -10.89 6.54 35.16
CA GLU A 421 -10.47 5.72 36.28
C GLU A 421 -8.95 5.52 36.23
N PHE A 422 -8.22 5.82 37.31
CA PHE A 422 -6.78 5.58 37.37
C PHE A 422 -6.51 4.19 37.92
N VAL A 423 -6.02 3.31 37.06
CA VAL A 423 -5.87 1.88 37.35
C VAL A 423 -4.42 1.48 37.16
N ARG A 424 -3.90 0.60 38.03
CA ARG A 424 -2.54 0.05 37.85
C ARG A 424 -2.52 -0.87 36.63
N GLN A 425 -1.46 -0.86 35.83
CA GLN A 425 -1.35 -1.72 34.64
C GLN A 425 -1.67 -3.20 34.94
N ALA A 426 -1.17 -3.72 36.07
CA ALA A 426 -1.39 -5.10 36.51
C ALA A 426 -2.88 -5.45 36.81
N GLN A 427 -3.77 -4.46 36.95
CA GLN A 427 -5.20 -4.69 37.19
C GLN A 427 -6.01 -4.69 35.89
N ILE A 428 -5.43 -4.31 34.75
CA ILE A 428 -6.16 -4.20 33.49
C ILE A 428 -6.55 -5.57 32.95
N GLU A 429 -5.64 -6.55 32.92
CA GLU A 429 -5.94 -7.93 32.52
C GLU A 429 -7.06 -8.56 33.37
N PRO A 430 -7.00 -8.50 34.72
CA PRO A 430 -8.10 -9.01 35.55
C PRO A 430 -9.44 -8.35 35.27
N ILE A 431 -9.46 -7.03 35.00
CA ILE A 431 -10.67 -6.29 34.67
C ILE A 431 -11.24 -6.74 33.31
N LEU A 432 -10.40 -6.84 32.28
CA LEU A 432 -10.81 -7.30 30.96
C LEU A 432 -11.33 -8.73 31.01
N LYS A 433 -10.62 -9.60 31.73
CA LYS A 433 -11.02 -10.99 31.96
C LYS A 433 -12.37 -11.08 32.67
N GLN A 434 -12.58 -10.29 33.72
CA GLN A 434 -13.87 -10.25 34.40
C GLN A 434 -15.00 -9.76 33.48
N LEU A 435 -14.74 -8.75 32.64
CA LEU A 435 -15.74 -8.22 31.71
C LEU A 435 -16.09 -9.22 30.62
N VAL A 436 -15.11 -9.94 30.07
CA VAL A 436 -15.33 -10.89 28.98
C VAL A 436 -15.76 -12.24 29.51
N GLU A 437 -14.94 -12.91 30.32
CA GLU A 437 -15.22 -14.28 30.79
C GLU A 437 -16.36 -14.31 31.82
N GLY A 438 -16.53 -13.23 32.58
CA GLY A 438 -17.63 -13.06 33.53
C GLY A 438 -18.94 -12.59 32.90
N ALA A 439 -18.97 -12.35 31.59
CA ALA A 439 -20.22 -12.07 30.89
C ALA A 439 -21.11 -13.32 30.93
N THR A 440 -22.25 -13.21 31.61
CA THR A 440 -23.21 -14.30 31.75
C THR A 440 -24.60 -13.87 31.29
N LEU A 441 -25.42 -14.84 30.86
CA LEU A 441 -26.81 -14.65 30.55
C LEU A 441 -27.63 -15.72 31.27
N THR A 442 -28.69 -15.31 31.96
CA THR A 442 -29.66 -16.25 32.52
C THR A 442 -30.67 -16.60 31.44
N ASP A 443 -30.75 -17.88 31.12
CA ASP A 443 -31.71 -18.39 30.15
C ASP A 443 -33.14 -18.28 30.76
N PRO A 444 -34.06 -17.57 30.10
CA PRO A 444 -35.40 -17.36 30.63
C PRO A 444 -36.26 -18.64 30.65
N VAL A 445 -35.84 -19.71 29.94
CA VAL A 445 -36.59 -20.97 29.85
C VAL A 445 -36.22 -21.93 30.96
N ASP A 446 -34.92 -22.19 31.17
CA ASP A 446 -34.43 -23.16 32.16
C ASP A 446 -33.89 -22.51 33.45
N GLY A 447 -33.76 -21.18 33.48
CA GLY A 447 -33.26 -20.42 34.63
C GLY A 447 -31.75 -20.55 34.85
N MET A 448 -31.02 -21.27 34.00
CA MET A 448 -29.60 -21.50 34.15
C MET A 448 -28.79 -20.31 33.65
N THR A 449 -27.82 -19.88 34.45
CA THR A 449 -26.82 -18.89 34.05
C THR A 449 -25.76 -19.55 33.18
N LYS A 450 -25.69 -19.16 31.92
CA LYS A 450 -24.72 -19.66 30.93
C LYS A 450 -23.71 -18.56 30.62
N GLN A 451 -22.50 -18.96 30.23
CA GLN A 451 -21.50 -18.01 29.75
C GLN A 451 -22.00 -17.36 28.46
N ARG A 452 -21.92 -16.04 28.40
CA ARG A 452 -22.47 -15.25 27.30
C ARG A 452 -21.43 -15.08 26.19
N PRO A 453 -21.82 -15.23 24.92
CA PRO A 453 -20.94 -14.92 23.80
C PRO A 453 -20.61 -13.42 23.73
N VAL A 454 -19.34 -13.10 23.55
CA VAL A 454 -18.81 -11.73 23.42
C VAL A 454 -18.27 -11.52 22.02
N VAL A 455 -18.61 -10.40 21.40
CA VAL A 455 -18.01 -9.96 20.13
C VAL A 455 -17.12 -8.76 20.43
N LEU A 456 -15.83 -8.90 20.15
CA LEU A 456 -14.87 -7.81 20.32
C LEU A 456 -14.92 -6.91 19.10
N VAL A 457 -14.91 -5.60 19.31
CA VAL A 457 -15.04 -4.61 18.24
C VAL A 457 -13.87 -3.63 18.29
N PHE A 458 -13.22 -3.42 17.16
CA PHE A 458 -12.07 -2.53 17.04
C PHE A 458 -12.21 -1.62 15.83
N HIS A 459 -11.37 -0.59 15.79
CA HIS A 459 -11.14 0.21 14.60
C HIS A 459 -9.67 0.05 14.21
N GLU A 460 -9.35 -0.96 13.38
CA GLU A 460 -8.01 -1.56 13.20
C GLU A 460 -7.61 -2.57 14.29
N ALA A 461 -8.24 -3.74 14.29
CA ALA A 461 -8.09 -4.76 15.34
C ALA A 461 -6.64 -5.21 15.62
N ALA A 462 -5.79 -5.26 14.58
CA ALA A 462 -4.41 -5.74 14.73
C ALA A 462 -3.57 -4.88 15.67
N SER A 463 -3.78 -3.55 15.69
CA SER A 463 -3.05 -2.63 16.54
C SER A 463 -3.45 -2.81 18.01
N ASP A 464 -4.75 -2.78 18.30
CA ASP A 464 -5.25 -2.93 19.67
C ASP A 464 -4.95 -4.31 20.26
N ILE A 465 -5.07 -5.39 19.47
CA ILE A 465 -4.74 -6.75 19.94
C ILE A 465 -3.26 -6.85 20.31
N LYS A 466 -2.37 -6.17 19.59
CA LYS A 466 -0.94 -6.09 19.96
C LYS A 466 -0.75 -5.40 21.32
N TYR A 467 -1.46 -4.31 21.59
CA TYR A 467 -1.38 -3.64 22.90
C TYR A 467 -2.03 -4.45 24.02
N LEU A 468 -3.12 -5.17 23.75
CA LEU A 468 -3.73 -6.09 24.70
C LEU A 468 -2.77 -7.21 25.11
N LYS A 469 -1.97 -7.75 24.17
CA LYS A 469 -0.89 -8.69 24.48
C LYS A 469 0.17 -8.09 25.41
N LEU A 470 0.55 -6.81 25.23
CA LEU A 470 1.46 -6.10 26.15
C LEU A 470 0.87 -5.93 27.56
N LEU A 471 -0.46 -5.90 27.66
CA LEU A 471 -1.19 -5.91 28.92
C LEU A 471 -1.43 -7.32 29.47
N ALA A 472 -0.80 -8.35 28.88
CA ALA A 472 -0.97 -9.77 29.19
C ALA A 472 -2.38 -10.33 28.95
N TYR A 473 -3.20 -9.65 28.14
CA TYR A 473 -4.53 -10.12 27.75
C TYR A 473 -4.52 -10.74 26.35
N HIS A 474 -4.71 -12.06 26.29
CA HIS A 474 -4.64 -12.86 25.06
C HIS A 474 -6.04 -13.19 24.54
N VAL A 475 -6.53 -12.39 23.59
CA VAL A 475 -7.88 -12.52 23.01
C VAL A 475 -8.14 -13.93 22.44
N GLU A 476 -7.13 -14.53 21.81
CA GLU A 476 -7.19 -15.85 21.19
C GLU A 476 -7.43 -17.00 22.18
N ALA A 477 -7.10 -16.82 23.46
CA ALA A 477 -7.25 -17.83 24.50
C ALA A 477 -8.65 -17.85 25.14
N VAL A 478 -9.47 -16.82 24.87
CA VAL A 478 -10.75 -16.62 25.56
C VAL A 478 -11.88 -17.32 24.82
N ARG A 479 -12.45 -18.35 25.46
CA ARG A 479 -13.40 -19.28 24.81
C ARG A 479 -14.74 -18.66 24.42
N ASN A 480 -15.23 -17.70 25.20
CA ASN A 480 -16.53 -17.06 24.93
C ASN A 480 -16.43 -15.84 24.01
N VAL A 481 -15.24 -15.50 23.50
CA VAL A 481 -15.11 -14.58 22.37
C VAL A 481 -15.57 -15.32 21.12
N LEU A 482 -16.71 -14.88 20.59
CA LEU A 482 -17.40 -15.43 19.43
C LEU A 482 -16.76 -14.96 18.12
N GLU A 483 -16.42 -13.68 18.03
CA GLU A 483 -15.86 -13.05 16.83
C GLU A 483 -15.10 -11.76 17.19
N VAL A 484 -14.14 -11.40 16.33
CA VAL A 484 -13.48 -10.09 16.31
C VAL A 484 -13.97 -9.31 15.09
N VAL A 485 -14.55 -8.12 15.33
CA VAL A 485 -15.09 -7.23 14.29
C VAL A 485 -14.20 -6.01 14.14
N ASP A 486 -13.86 -5.66 12.89
CA ASP A 486 -13.08 -4.47 12.56
C ASP A 486 -13.93 -3.48 11.76
N THR A 487 -14.25 -2.34 12.38
CA THR A 487 -15.09 -1.30 11.79
C THR A 487 -14.44 -0.61 10.59
N ARG A 488 -13.10 -0.60 10.48
CA ARG A 488 -12.39 -0.09 9.30
C ARG A 488 -12.69 -0.96 8.09
N MET A 489 -12.65 -2.28 8.27
CA MET A 489 -12.99 -3.25 7.22
C MET A 489 -14.47 -3.20 6.85
N MET A 490 -15.35 -3.05 7.85
CA MET A 490 -16.79 -2.87 7.61
C MET A 490 -17.06 -1.62 6.74
N HIS A 491 -16.42 -0.50 7.06
CA HIS A 491 -16.54 0.74 6.30
C HIS A 491 -16.03 0.58 4.86
N GLN A 492 -14.83 0.01 4.69
CA GLN A 492 -14.23 -0.28 3.39
C GLN A 492 -15.16 -1.11 2.49
N TYR A 493 -15.77 -2.15 3.05
CA TYR A 493 -16.77 -2.96 2.35
C TYR A 493 -18.02 -2.18 1.97
N LEU A 494 -18.52 -1.32 2.87
CA LEU A 494 -19.69 -0.49 2.61
C LEU A 494 -19.47 0.51 1.46
N VAL A 495 -18.30 1.16 1.41
CA VAL A 495 -17.96 2.17 0.40
C VAL A 495 -17.28 1.58 -0.85
N ARG A 496 -16.98 0.28 -0.84
CA ARG A 496 -16.26 -0.43 -1.91
C ARG A 496 -14.90 0.19 -2.24
N SER A 497 -14.16 0.57 -1.20
CA SER A 497 -12.80 1.08 -1.32
C SER A 497 -11.84 0.26 -0.47
N ASN A 498 -10.60 0.09 -0.96
CA ASN A 498 -9.51 -0.44 -0.15
C ASN A 498 -8.78 0.67 0.61
N ASP A 499 -9.14 1.94 0.38
CA ASP A 499 -8.57 3.05 1.12
C ASP A 499 -9.04 2.94 2.57
N SER A 500 -8.11 3.09 3.49
CA SER A 500 -8.44 3.12 4.90
C SER A 500 -9.08 4.43 5.30
N ALA A 501 -10.09 4.33 6.16
CA ALA A 501 -10.74 5.47 6.76
C ALA A 501 -10.39 5.50 8.24
N SER A 502 -10.01 6.67 8.74
CA SER A 502 -9.89 6.91 10.18
C SER A 502 -11.26 6.87 10.85
N LEU A 503 -11.29 6.69 12.17
CA LEU A 503 -12.54 6.67 12.94
C LEU A 503 -13.34 7.96 12.70
N ALA A 504 -12.68 9.12 12.71
CA ALA A 504 -13.28 10.40 12.37
C ALA A 504 -13.96 10.41 10.99
N SER A 505 -13.31 9.81 9.98
CA SER A 505 -13.86 9.70 8.63
C SER A 505 -15.11 8.82 8.58
N VAL A 506 -15.10 7.68 9.29
CA VAL A 506 -16.26 6.79 9.39
C VAL A 506 -17.43 7.50 10.09
N LEU A 507 -17.18 8.18 11.22
CA LEU A 507 -18.20 8.93 11.96
C LEU A 507 -18.80 10.06 11.12
N ASN A 508 -17.96 10.82 10.39
CA ASN A 508 -18.40 11.85 9.46
C ASN A 508 -19.31 11.27 8.36
N HIS A 509 -18.91 10.13 7.77
CA HIS A 509 -19.71 9.46 6.74
C HIS A 509 -21.08 9.00 7.28
N LEU A 510 -21.15 8.56 8.54
CA LEU A 510 -22.39 8.18 9.21
C LEU A 510 -23.17 9.36 9.80
N SER A 511 -22.64 10.58 9.71
CA SER A 511 -23.20 11.78 10.37
C SER A 511 -23.37 11.62 11.88
N ILE A 512 -22.46 10.89 12.52
CA ILE A 512 -22.42 10.73 13.99
C ILE A 512 -21.58 11.86 14.58
N PRO A 513 -22.15 12.72 15.44
CA PRO A 513 -21.40 13.80 16.06
C PRO A 513 -20.40 13.23 17.09
N TYR A 514 -19.15 13.67 17.01
CA TYR A 514 -18.11 13.25 17.93
C TYR A 514 -17.32 14.43 18.50
N ARG A 515 -16.68 14.18 19.65
CA ARG A 515 -15.84 15.14 20.37
C ARG A 515 -14.71 14.39 21.04
N HIS A 516 -13.56 15.05 21.18
CA HIS A 516 -12.46 14.55 22.00
C HIS A 516 -11.97 13.14 21.60
N LEU A 517 -11.81 12.90 20.29
CA LEU A 517 -11.05 11.74 19.79
C LEU A 517 -9.62 11.77 20.34
N HIS A 518 -8.94 10.62 20.35
CA HIS A 518 -7.66 10.40 21.03
C HIS A 518 -7.82 10.43 22.55
N ASN A 519 -8.98 9.97 23.00
CA ASN A 519 -9.24 9.54 24.36
C ASN A 519 -9.83 8.14 24.22
N ALA A 520 -9.10 7.13 24.68
CA ALA A 520 -9.42 5.75 24.36
C ALA A 520 -10.88 5.38 24.72
N GLY A 521 -11.39 5.91 25.84
CA GLY A 521 -12.78 5.70 26.26
C GLY A 521 -13.82 6.27 25.28
N ASN A 522 -13.57 7.47 24.75
CA ASN A 522 -14.42 8.06 23.70
C ASN A 522 -14.32 7.26 22.41
N ASP A 523 -13.11 6.88 22.00
CA ASP A 523 -12.85 6.17 20.76
C ASP A 523 -13.48 4.77 20.76
N ALA A 524 -13.48 4.06 21.89
CA ALA A 524 -14.22 2.81 22.08
C ALA A 524 -15.74 3.01 21.91
N VAL A 525 -16.31 4.07 22.47
CA VAL A 525 -17.75 4.37 22.31
C VAL A 525 -18.08 4.68 20.85
N TYR A 526 -17.30 5.56 20.22
CA TYR A 526 -17.49 5.92 18.83
C TYR A 526 -17.28 4.73 17.88
N THR A 527 -16.40 3.79 18.23
CA THR A 527 -16.22 2.54 17.50
C THR A 527 -17.48 1.67 17.54
N LEU A 528 -18.14 1.51 18.71
CA LEU A 528 -19.43 0.81 18.77
C LEU A 528 -20.54 1.55 18.00
N GLN A 529 -20.62 2.88 18.13
CA GLN A 529 -21.60 3.67 17.39
C GLN A 529 -21.39 3.54 15.87
N ALA A 530 -20.13 3.54 15.42
CA ALA A 530 -19.77 3.31 14.03
C ALA A 530 -20.15 1.90 13.57
N MET A 531 -19.86 0.86 14.37
CA MET A 531 -20.25 -0.52 14.07
C MET A 531 -21.77 -0.65 13.86
N VAL A 532 -22.57 -0.09 14.78
CA VAL A 532 -24.03 -0.06 14.68
C VAL A 532 -24.48 0.69 13.43
N GLY A 533 -23.97 1.90 13.21
CA GLY A 533 -24.34 2.73 12.05
C GLY A 533 -23.98 2.09 10.72
N LEU A 534 -22.81 1.46 10.62
CA LEU A 534 -22.39 0.70 9.44
C LEU A 534 -23.30 -0.50 9.18
N ALA A 535 -23.68 -1.24 10.22
CA ALA A 535 -24.56 -2.41 10.11
C ALA A 535 -25.94 -2.00 9.58
N VAL A 536 -26.54 -0.94 10.14
CA VAL A 536 -27.83 -0.37 9.71
C VAL A 536 -27.73 0.16 8.28
N ALA A 537 -26.75 1.02 7.97
CA ALA A 537 -26.56 1.61 6.65
C ALA A 537 -26.36 0.53 5.57
N LYS A 538 -25.58 -0.52 5.87
CA LYS A 538 -25.37 -1.62 4.93
C LYS A 538 -26.64 -2.43 4.70
N ARG A 539 -27.49 -2.60 5.73
CA ARG A 539 -28.76 -3.34 5.63
C ARG A 539 -29.78 -2.59 4.79
N LEU A 540 -29.95 -1.29 4.99
CA LEU A 540 -30.82 -0.44 4.17
C LEU A 540 -30.42 -0.49 2.70
N LYS A 541 -29.14 -0.26 2.38
CA LYS A 541 -28.61 -0.37 1.00
C LYS A 541 -28.79 -1.77 0.39
N SER A 542 -28.89 -2.79 1.22
CA SER A 542 -29.11 -4.18 0.80
C SER A 542 -30.58 -4.40 0.43
N LEU A 543 -31.51 -3.95 1.28
CA LEU A 543 -32.96 -4.00 1.03
C LEU A 543 -33.38 -3.14 -0.18
N GLU A 544 -32.84 -1.93 -0.33
CA GLU A 544 -33.07 -1.07 -1.50
C GLU A 544 -32.68 -1.76 -2.81
N LYS A 545 -31.56 -2.49 -2.83
CA LYS A 545 -31.12 -3.23 -4.01
C LYS A 545 -32.05 -4.39 -4.35
N VAL A 546 -32.61 -5.07 -3.35
CA VAL A 546 -33.60 -6.12 -3.60
C VAL A 546 -34.87 -5.53 -4.19
N ALA A 547 -35.37 -4.45 -3.61
CA ALA A 547 -36.56 -3.75 -4.10
C ALA A 547 -36.37 -3.24 -5.55
N ALA A 548 -35.19 -2.71 -5.86
CA ALA A 548 -34.84 -2.28 -7.23
C ALA A 548 -34.75 -3.46 -8.21
N LYS A 549 -34.20 -4.62 -7.80
CA LYS A 549 -34.16 -5.82 -8.64
C LYS A 549 -35.54 -6.42 -8.89
N ALA A 550 -36.43 -6.39 -7.90
CA ALA A 550 -37.80 -6.89 -8.04
C ALA A 550 -38.64 -6.09 -9.04
N THR A 551 -38.26 -4.84 -9.33
CA THR A 551 -38.96 -3.96 -10.27
C THR A 551 -38.33 -3.92 -11.67
N GLN A 552 -37.14 -4.50 -11.88
CA GLN A 552 -36.45 -4.54 -13.18
C GLN A 552 -36.70 -5.86 -13.92
N THR A 553 -37.32 -5.77 -15.10
CA THR A 553 -37.59 -6.91 -15.99
C THR A 553 -36.42 -7.27 -16.94
N HIS A 554 -35.32 -6.51 -16.91
CA HIS A 554 -34.18 -6.71 -17.80
C HIS A 554 -32.86 -6.32 -17.12
N ILE A 555 -31.95 -7.29 -16.93
CA ILE A 555 -30.59 -7.05 -16.42
C ILE A 555 -29.69 -6.68 -17.61
N PRO A 556 -29.18 -5.44 -17.70
CA PRO A 556 -28.30 -5.05 -18.80
C PRO A 556 -26.96 -5.82 -18.76
N TYR A 557 -26.53 -6.30 -19.93
CA TYR A 557 -25.31 -7.09 -20.14
C TYR A 557 -24.02 -6.51 -19.50
N ASN A 558 -23.97 -5.20 -19.26
CA ASN A 558 -22.85 -4.52 -18.61
C ASN A 558 -22.64 -4.92 -17.13
N GLU A 559 -23.66 -5.45 -16.44
CA GLU A 559 -23.50 -5.99 -15.07
C GLU A 559 -22.75 -7.34 -15.03
N PHE A 560 -22.56 -8.00 -16.18
CA PHE A 560 -21.77 -9.22 -16.33
C PHE A 560 -20.29 -8.98 -16.67
N LYS A 561 -19.82 -7.72 -16.67
CA LYS A 561 -18.39 -7.43 -16.88
C LYS A 561 -17.56 -8.02 -15.75
N HIS A 562 -16.80 -9.06 -16.06
CA HIS A 562 -15.77 -9.61 -15.20
C HIS A 562 -14.79 -8.51 -14.74
N GLY A 563 -14.75 -8.23 -13.44
CA GLY A 563 -13.70 -7.42 -12.80
C GLY A 563 -14.16 -6.32 -11.84
N GLU A 564 -15.36 -5.74 -11.99
CA GLU A 564 -15.75 -4.53 -11.24
C GLU A 564 -16.49 -4.80 -9.90
N GLY A 565 -16.79 -6.06 -9.59
CA GLY A 565 -17.53 -6.45 -8.37
C GLY A 565 -16.91 -7.59 -7.57
N GLU A 566 -15.69 -8.02 -7.89
CA GLU A 566 -15.13 -9.25 -7.34
C GLU A 566 -14.89 -9.17 -5.83
N GLY A 567 -15.66 -9.95 -5.07
CA GLY A 567 -15.57 -10.02 -3.61
C GLY A 567 -16.38 -8.94 -2.86
N TRP A 568 -16.81 -7.86 -3.53
CA TRP A 568 -17.61 -6.77 -2.93
C TRP A 568 -19.13 -6.99 -3.01
N THR A 569 -19.55 -8.04 -3.69
CA THR A 569 -20.95 -8.43 -3.83
C THR A 569 -21.20 -9.72 -3.06
N SER A 570 -22.26 -9.69 -2.26
CA SER A 570 -22.77 -10.83 -1.51
C SER A 570 -24.27 -10.92 -1.79
N ASN A 571 -24.78 -12.11 -2.11
CA ASN A 571 -26.21 -12.33 -2.32
C ASN A 571 -26.98 -12.10 -1.00
N GLU A 572 -28.28 -11.79 -1.08
CA GLU A 572 -29.12 -11.64 0.12
C GLU A 572 -29.43 -12.97 0.80
N ASP A 573 -29.41 -14.07 0.04
CA ASP A 573 -29.61 -15.44 0.53
C ASP A 573 -28.43 -15.93 1.38
N ASP A 574 -27.33 -15.17 1.41
CA ASP A 574 -26.21 -15.38 2.32
C ASP A 574 -26.37 -14.46 3.53
N ASP A 575 -26.25 -15.02 4.73
CA ASP A 575 -26.42 -14.32 6.00
C ASP A 575 -25.11 -14.08 6.75
N GLY A 576 -23.97 -14.36 6.11
CA GLY A 576 -22.64 -14.29 6.70
C GLY A 576 -22.14 -15.61 7.29
N GLY A 577 -22.96 -16.66 7.31
CA GLY A 577 -22.57 -17.99 7.77
C GLY A 577 -22.26 -18.07 9.27
N ASP A 578 -21.54 -19.11 9.67
CA ASP A 578 -21.06 -19.24 11.05
C ASP A 578 -19.89 -18.28 11.35
N PRO A 579 -19.70 -17.91 12.62
CA PRO A 579 -18.55 -17.09 13.05
C PRO A 579 -17.23 -17.72 12.60
N ASP A 580 -16.29 -16.89 12.16
CA ASP A 580 -14.99 -17.34 11.71
C ASP A 580 -14.00 -17.38 12.88
N ASP A 581 -13.60 -18.59 13.29
CA ASP A 581 -12.60 -18.82 14.32
C ASP A 581 -11.15 -18.58 13.84
N SER A 582 -10.96 -18.16 12.58
CA SER A 582 -9.62 -17.91 12.02
C SER A 582 -8.81 -16.89 12.81
N PHE A 583 -9.44 -15.93 13.50
CA PHE A 583 -8.75 -14.96 14.35
C PHE A 583 -7.87 -15.64 15.41
N ARG A 584 -8.30 -16.78 15.96
CA ARG A 584 -7.52 -17.55 16.94
C ARG A 584 -6.21 -18.04 16.35
N SER A 585 -6.22 -18.49 15.09
CA SER A 585 -5.00 -18.92 14.39
C SER A 585 -4.11 -17.76 13.95
N VAL A 586 -4.71 -16.67 13.46
CA VAL A 586 -4.00 -15.48 12.99
C VAL A 586 -3.19 -14.87 14.14
N PHE A 587 -3.81 -14.69 15.30
CA PHE A 587 -3.17 -14.03 16.44
C PHE A 587 -2.33 -14.98 17.31
N SER A 588 -2.51 -16.29 17.22
CA SER A 588 -1.67 -17.30 17.91
C SER A 588 -0.29 -17.49 17.25
N SER A 589 -0.17 -17.30 15.92
CA SER A 589 1.07 -17.60 15.18
C SER A 589 2.23 -16.61 15.40
N GLU A 590 1.98 -15.50 16.07
CA GLU A 590 3.01 -14.49 16.40
C GLU A 590 3.89 -14.88 17.61
N ASN A 591 3.65 -16.04 18.24
CA ASN A 591 4.29 -16.44 19.50
C ASN A 591 5.57 -17.28 19.35
N GLU A 592 5.96 -17.68 18.12
CA GLU A 592 7.12 -18.57 17.91
C GLU A 592 8.42 -17.84 17.49
N GLY A 593 8.39 -16.52 17.26
CA GLY A 593 9.54 -15.78 16.73
C GLY A 593 10.39 -14.99 17.74
N ALA A 594 10.03 -14.96 19.02
CA ALA A 594 10.63 -14.04 20.00
C ALA A 594 10.98 -14.71 21.33
N ILE A 595 11.60 -15.87 21.29
CA ILE A 595 12.40 -16.39 22.40
C ILE A 595 13.62 -17.08 21.79
N TRP A 596 14.69 -16.33 21.51
CA TRP A 596 16.11 -16.71 21.60
C TRP A 596 16.97 -15.47 21.52
#